data_AF-A0A542MDI6-F1
#
_entry.id   AF-A0A542MDI6-F1
#
_cell.length_a   1.000
_cell.length_b   1.000
_cell.length_c   1.000
_cell.angle_alpha   90.00
_cell.angle_beta   90.00
_cell.angle_gamma   90.00
#
_symmetry.space_group_name_H-M   'P 1'
#
loop_
_entity.id
_entity.type
_entity.pdbx_description
1 polymer ?
#
loop_
_entity_poly.entity_id
_entity_poly.type
_entity_poly.pdbx_seq_one_letter_code
_entity_poly.pdbx_strand_id
1 'polypeptide(L)'
;MRTIATALFFLVVSGFAQGKEAFTGPDLSGAYNCQGDDSREGKYTATATLQLVSEHSSGSNGAYLFKLEVPGYGTYPGHAATQGTTAAIYFANTDPGTRDFGTGIATFKKNGNGKWTFTKFYFEPEFKDGNHGIESCVQK
;
A
#
# COMPACT_ATOMS: atom_id res chain seq x y z
N MET A 1 25.34 -68.50 -3.86
CA MET A 1 24.14 -67.64 -3.97
C MET A 1 24.43 -66.36 -3.19
N ARG A 2 24.36 -65.20 -3.85
CA ARG A 2 24.74 -63.88 -3.30
C ARG A 2 23.50 -63.24 -2.66
N THR A 3 23.54 -62.99 -1.35
CA THR A 3 22.50 -62.25 -0.63
C THR A 3 22.84 -60.76 -0.70
N ILE A 4 22.08 -59.99 -1.47
CA ILE A 4 22.20 -58.52 -1.55
C ILE A 4 21.42 -57.95 -0.36
N ALA A 5 22.13 -57.32 0.59
CA ALA A 5 21.53 -56.59 1.70
C ALA A 5 21.18 -55.18 1.22
N THR A 6 19.89 -54.90 1.06
CA THR A 6 19.38 -53.57 0.73
C THR A 6 19.36 -52.71 1.99
N ALA A 7 20.27 -51.73 2.08
CA ALA A 7 20.25 -50.74 3.15
C ALA A 7 19.22 -49.64 2.81
N LEU A 8 18.19 -49.51 3.64
CA LEU A 8 17.15 -48.49 3.51
C LEU A 8 17.62 -47.19 4.19
N PHE A 9 18.00 -46.19 3.40
CA PHE A 9 18.46 -44.89 3.90
C PHE A 9 17.23 -43.98 4.12
N PHE A 10 16.80 -43.82 5.38
CA PHE A 10 15.74 -42.87 5.75
C PHE A 10 16.30 -41.45 5.77
N LEU A 11 15.96 -40.64 4.75
CA LEU A 11 16.26 -39.22 4.73
C LEU A 11 15.26 -38.47 5.63
N VAL A 12 15.68 -38.09 6.84
CA VAL A 12 14.88 -37.24 7.72
C VAL A 12 14.98 -35.80 7.21
N VAL A 13 13.96 -35.33 6.50
CA VAL A 13 13.88 -33.93 6.07
C VAL A 13 13.37 -33.11 7.25
N SER A 14 14.27 -32.52 8.02
CA SER A 14 13.94 -31.53 9.04
C SER A 14 13.37 -30.29 8.34
N GLY A 15 12.04 -30.15 8.33
CA GLY A 15 11.37 -28.94 7.89
C GLY A 15 11.65 -27.82 8.89
N PHE A 16 12.71 -27.05 8.67
CA PHE A 16 12.90 -25.79 9.37
C PHE A 16 11.76 -24.86 8.95
N ALA A 17 10.88 -24.52 9.88
CA ALA A 17 9.93 -23.43 9.69
C ALA A 17 10.74 -22.15 9.48
N GLN A 18 10.86 -21.71 8.22
CA GLN A 18 11.52 -20.47 7.88
C GLN A 18 10.68 -19.33 8.47
N GLY A 19 11.20 -18.68 9.50
CA GLY A 19 10.56 -17.52 10.10
C GLY A 19 10.32 -16.46 9.03
N LYS A 20 9.15 -15.80 9.10
CA LYS A 20 8.82 -14.67 8.22
C LYS A 20 9.96 -13.66 8.25
N GLU A 21 10.46 -13.27 7.08
CA GLU A 21 11.53 -12.28 6.98
C GLU A 21 11.09 -10.97 7.64
N ALA A 22 11.95 -10.40 8.48
CA ALA A 22 11.66 -9.11 9.11
C ALA A 22 11.49 -8.02 8.04
N PHE A 23 10.60 -7.07 8.30
CA PHE A 23 10.47 -5.90 7.42
C PHE A 23 11.73 -5.03 7.52
N THR A 24 12.31 -4.72 6.37
CA THR A 24 13.54 -3.91 6.20
C THR A 24 13.33 -2.71 5.28
N GLY A 25 12.11 -2.55 4.74
CA GLY A 25 11.74 -1.38 3.94
C GLY A 25 11.64 -0.08 4.77
N PRO A 26 11.53 1.07 4.09
CA PRO A 26 11.28 2.33 4.78
C PRO A 26 9.90 2.30 5.46
N ASP A 27 9.81 2.82 6.67
CA ASP A 27 8.52 3.08 7.31
C ASP A 27 7.91 4.36 6.72
N LEU A 28 6.83 4.18 5.96
CA LEU A 28 6.06 5.23 5.31
C LEU A 28 4.84 5.67 6.13
N SER A 29 4.72 5.20 7.38
CA SER A 29 3.60 5.54 8.26
C SER A 29 3.55 7.04 8.57
N GLY A 30 2.35 7.53 8.83
CA GLY A 30 2.09 8.90 9.24
C GLY A 30 0.87 9.51 8.57
N ALA A 31 0.59 10.76 8.96
CA ALA A 31 -0.43 11.59 8.34
C ALA A 31 0.21 12.59 7.38
N TYR A 32 -0.44 12.82 6.25
CA TYR A 32 0.04 13.62 5.14
C TYR A 32 -1.01 14.66 4.75
N ASN A 33 -0.58 15.90 4.55
CA ASN A 33 -1.39 16.93 3.92
C ASN A 33 -1.29 16.78 2.41
N CYS A 34 -2.43 16.64 1.74
CA CYS A 34 -2.51 16.37 0.31
C CYS A 34 -3.22 17.50 -0.43
N GLN A 35 -2.74 17.77 -1.64
CA GLN A 35 -3.43 18.57 -2.66
C GLN A 35 -3.69 17.66 -3.84
N GLY A 36 -4.95 17.56 -4.25
CA GLY A 36 -5.40 16.75 -5.37
C GLY A 36 -5.92 17.59 -6.53
N ASP A 37 -5.83 17.05 -7.74
CA ASP A 37 -6.47 17.56 -8.95
C ASP A 37 -7.22 16.40 -9.62
N ASP A 38 -8.54 16.45 -9.52
CA ASP A 38 -9.48 15.44 -9.98
C ASP A 38 -10.05 15.77 -11.36
N SER A 39 -10.13 14.81 -12.27
CA SER A 39 -10.59 15.07 -13.64
C SER A 39 -12.10 15.36 -13.76
N ARG A 40 -12.89 15.06 -12.73
CA ARG A 40 -14.35 15.28 -12.67
C ARG A 40 -14.73 16.35 -11.66
N GLU A 41 -13.93 16.56 -10.62
CA GLU A 41 -14.27 17.44 -9.48
C GLU A 41 -13.31 18.61 -9.30
N GLY A 42 -12.18 18.62 -10.02
CA GLY A 42 -11.16 19.66 -9.95
C GLY A 42 -10.31 19.56 -8.68
N LYS A 43 -9.83 20.71 -8.21
CA LYS A 43 -8.86 20.76 -7.11
C LYS A 43 -9.51 20.54 -5.75
N TYR A 44 -8.85 19.74 -4.91
CA TYR A 44 -9.26 19.48 -3.53
C TYR A 44 -8.08 19.41 -2.58
N THR A 45 -8.37 19.47 -1.28
CA THR A 45 -7.41 19.16 -0.22
C THR A 45 -7.84 17.93 0.55
N ALA A 46 -6.89 17.20 1.10
CA ALA A 46 -7.17 15.99 1.86
C ALA A 46 -6.13 15.72 2.95
N THR A 47 -6.47 14.83 3.88
CA THR A 47 -5.49 14.17 4.75
C THR A 47 -5.41 12.69 4.40
N ALA A 48 -4.24 12.21 4.01
CA ALA A 48 -3.96 10.78 3.88
C ALA A 48 -3.25 10.26 5.13
N THR A 49 -3.64 9.08 5.61
CA THR A 49 -3.00 8.39 6.74
C THR A 49 -2.56 7.01 6.31
N LEU A 50 -1.30 6.68 6.60
CA LEU A 50 -0.72 5.35 6.40
C LEU A 50 -0.30 4.78 7.75
N GLN A 51 -0.60 3.50 7.96
CA GLN A 51 -0.16 2.74 9.13
C GLN A 51 0.40 1.41 8.69
N LEU A 52 1.71 1.19 8.95
CA LEU A 52 2.39 -0.07 8.68
C LEU A 52 1.73 -1.21 9.47
N VAL A 53 1.50 -2.33 8.79
CA VAL A 53 1.05 -3.58 9.39
C VAL A 53 2.23 -4.54 9.39
N SER A 54 3.01 -4.51 10.47
CA SER A 54 4.29 -5.23 10.57
C SER A 54 4.11 -6.74 10.43
N GLU A 55 2.98 -7.25 10.91
CA GLU A 55 2.54 -8.65 10.86
C GLU A 55 2.28 -9.13 9.43
N HIS A 56 2.09 -8.22 8.48
CA HIS A 56 1.91 -8.53 7.05
C HIS A 56 3.02 -7.95 6.15
N SER A 57 4.06 -7.36 6.72
CA SER A 57 5.21 -6.80 5.99
C SER A 57 6.44 -7.69 6.06
N SER A 58 7.22 -7.84 4.99
CA SER A 58 8.32 -8.80 4.89
C SER A 58 9.40 -8.29 3.94
N GLY A 59 10.68 -8.31 4.37
CA GLY A 59 11.78 -7.78 3.56
C GLY A 59 11.51 -6.32 3.14
N SER A 60 11.67 -6.02 1.86
CA SER A 60 11.38 -4.67 1.31
C SER A 60 9.90 -4.41 1.00
N ASN A 61 9.02 -5.40 1.20
CA ASN A 61 7.59 -5.28 0.91
C ASN A 61 6.81 -4.90 2.17
N GLY A 62 6.11 -3.77 2.11
CA GLY A 62 5.29 -3.27 3.21
C GLY A 62 3.80 -3.45 2.95
N ALA A 63 3.03 -3.76 3.98
CA ALA A 63 1.58 -3.73 3.99
C ALA A 63 1.11 -2.57 4.86
N TYR A 64 0.19 -1.75 4.38
CA TYR A 64 -0.30 -0.58 5.11
C TYR A 64 -1.82 -0.53 5.11
N LEU A 65 -2.40 -0.13 6.24
CA LEU A 65 -3.73 0.44 6.26
C LEU A 65 -3.65 1.86 5.69
N PHE A 66 -4.64 2.24 4.89
CA PHE A 66 -4.75 3.55 4.28
C PHE A 66 -6.09 4.18 4.62
N LYS A 67 -6.10 5.49 4.83
CA LYS A 67 -7.32 6.30 4.91
C LYS A 67 -7.08 7.64 4.26
N LEU A 68 -7.97 8.06 3.37
CA LEU A 68 -8.03 9.43 2.84
C LEU A 68 -9.28 10.12 3.38
N GLU A 69 -9.12 11.35 3.85
CA GLU A 69 -10.21 12.19 4.35
C GLU A 69 -10.25 13.46 3.50
N VAL A 70 -11.33 13.66 2.77
CA VAL A 70 -11.53 14.77 1.84
C VAL A 70 -12.70 15.63 2.34
N PRO A 71 -12.45 16.83 2.88
CA PRO A 71 -13.53 17.71 3.37
C PRO A 71 -14.57 18.00 2.28
N GLY A 72 -15.83 17.72 2.58
CA GLY A 72 -16.96 17.90 1.66
C GLY A 72 -17.27 16.69 0.76
N TYR A 73 -16.36 15.72 0.63
CA TYR A 73 -16.52 14.55 -0.25
C TYR A 73 -16.63 13.23 0.51
N GLY A 74 -15.94 13.10 1.64
CA GLY A 74 -16.09 11.96 2.54
C GLY A 74 -14.79 11.34 3.02
N THR A 75 -14.89 10.09 3.47
CA THR A 75 -13.77 9.28 3.94
C THR A 75 -13.62 8.07 3.05
N TYR A 76 -12.36 7.75 2.72
CA TYR A 76 -12.00 6.65 1.84
C TYR A 76 -11.04 5.72 2.58
N PRO A 77 -11.54 4.73 3.35
CA PRO A 77 -10.72 3.64 3.84
C PRO A 77 -10.10 2.85 2.67
N GLY A 78 -8.96 2.22 2.94
CA GLY A 78 -8.21 1.51 1.93
C GLY A 78 -7.02 0.74 2.51
N HIS A 79 -6.12 0.34 1.62
CA HIS A 79 -4.89 -0.34 1.98
C HIS A 79 -3.83 -0.11 0.90
N ALA A 80 -2.57 -0.35 1.25
CA ALA A 80 -1.47 -0.28 0.31
C ALA A 80 -0.52 -1.48 0.45
N ALA A 81 0.01 -1.91 -0.69
CA ALA A 81 1.17 -2.79 -0.77
C ALA A 81 2.34 -1.98 -1.34
N THR A 82 3.51 -2.09 -0.72
CA THR A 82 4.70 -1.33 -1.13
C THR A 82 5.84 -2.24 -1.50
N GLN A 83 6.71 -1.74 -2.38
CA GLN A 83 8.05 -2.27 -2.61
C GLN A 83 9.02 -1.09 -2.47
N GLY A 84 9.77 -1.06 -1.36
CA GLY A 84 10.60 0.10 -1.02
C GLY A 84 9.75 1.38 -0.89
N THR A 85 9.98 2.35 -1.78
CA THR A 85 9.27 3.63 -1.81
C THR A 85 8.18 3.74 -2.88
N THR A 86 7.81 2.64 -3.52
CA THR A 86 6.67 2.60 -4.46
C THR A 86 5.50 1.89 -3.79
N ALA A 87 4.28 2.42 -3.92
CA ALA A 87 3.07 1.85 -3.33
C ALA A 87 1.96 1.71 -4.37
N ALA A 88 1.27 0.57 -4.36
CA ALA A 88 -0.05 0.42 -4.95
C ALA A 88 -1.09 0.60 -3.84
N ILE A 89 -2.06 1.48 -4.05
CA ILE A 89 -3.01 1.93 -3.01
C ILE A 89 -4.43 1.73 -3.53
N TYR A 90 -5.23 0.93 -2.83
CA TYR A 90 -6.68 0.88 -3.01
C TYR A 90 -7.36 1.84 -2.03
N PHE A 91 -8.43 2.48 -2.47
CA PHE A 91 -9.24 3.37 -1.64
C PHE A 91 -10.70 3.37 -2.12
N ALA A 92 -11.65 3.50 -1.19
CA ALA A 92 -13.08 3.49 -1.51
C ALA A 92 -13.87 4.36 -0.56
N ASN A 93 -14.73 5.24 -1.10
CA ASN A 93 -15.61 6.09 -0.32
C ASN A 93 -16.54 5.23 0.55
N THR A 94 -16.81 5.68 1.78
CA THR A 94 -17.76 5.05 2.69
C THR A 94 -19.20 5.04 2.18
N ASP A 95 -19.56 5.94 1.25
CA ASP A 95 -20.83 5.84 0.52
C ASP A 95 -20.64 4.95 -0.73
N PRO A 96 -21.16 3.71 -0.74
CA PRO A 96 -21.01 2.83 -1.89
C PRO A 96 -21.87 3.24 -3.10
N GLY A 97 -22.89 4.09 -2.90
CA GLY A 97 -23.82 4.51 -3.96
C GLY A 97 -23.16 5.39 -5.02
N THR A 98 -22.11 6.11 -4.65
CA THR A 98 -21.33 6.95 -5.56
C THR A 98 -20.45 6.12 -6.50
N ARG A 99 -20.12 4.88 -6.11
CA ARG A 99 -19.10 4.03 -6.75
C ARG A 99 -17.75 4.73 -6.88
N ASP A 100 -17.46 5.54 -5.88
CA ASP A 100 -16.25 6.35 -5.76
C ASP A 100 -15.13 5.56 -5.09
N PHE A 101 -14.47 4.71 -5.89
CA PHE A 101 -13.35 3.89 -5.44
C PHE A 101 -12.38 3.65 -6.59
N GLY A 102 -11.12 3.41 -6.23
CA GLY A 102 -10.07 3.32 -7.22
C GLY A 102 -8.80 2.67 -6.72
N THR A 103 -7.85 2.63 -7.64
CA THR A 103 -6.47 2.22 -7.35
C THR A 103 -5.53 3.33 -7.78
N GLY A 104 -4.52 3.60 -6.97
CA GLY A 104 -3.44 4.52 -7.31
C GLY A 104 -2.06 3.90 -7.18
N ILE A 105 -1.12 4.45 -7.94
CA ILE A 105 0.30 4.19 -7.78
C ILE A 105 0.95 5.43 -7.20
N ALA A 106 1.71 5.27 -6.12
CA ALA A 106 2.38 6.34 -5.42
C ALA A 106 3.89 6.13 -5.31
N THR A 107 4.65 7.21 -5.44
CA THR A 107 6.11 7.21 -5.28
C THR A 107 6.51 8.13 -4.15
N PHE A 108 7.22 7.58 -3.17
CA PHE A 108 7.66 8.27 -1.97
C PHE A 108 9.11 8.75 -2.10
N LYS A 109 9.40 9.91 -1.52
CA LYS A 109 10.75 10.42 -1.31
C LYS A 109 10.80 11.32 -0.08
N LYS A 110 11.98 11.49 0.50
CA LYS A 110 12.21 12.53 1.51
C LYS A 110 12.40 13.89 0.84
N ASN A 111 11.81 14.94 1.39
CA ASN A 111 12.11 16.32 1.00
C ASN A 111 13.36 16.86 1.73
N GLY A 112 13.76 18.11 1.44
CA GLY A 112 14.93 18.74 2.06
C GLY A 112 14.87 18.88 3.59
N ASN A 113 13.67 18.76 4.18
CA ASN A 113 13.46 18.78 5.63
C ASN A 113 13.38 17.37 6.23
N GLY A 114 13.71 16.32 5.47
CA GLY A 114 13.65 14.93 5.95
C GLY A 114 12.23 14.39 6.17
N LYS A 115 11.19 15.08 5.68
CA LYS A 115 9.80 14.59 5.73
C LYS A 115 9.47 13.73 4.52
N TRP A 116 8.67 12.68 4.71
CA TRP A 116 8.16 11.91 3.58
C TRP A 116 7.21 12.76 2.72
N THR A 117 7.31 12.59 1.43
CA THR A 117 6.40 13.15 0.44
C THR A 117 6.07 12.06 -0.56
N PHE A 118 4.86 12.07 -1.10
CA PHE A 118 4.51 11.21 -2.22
C PHE A 118 3.65 11.92 -3.25
N THR A 119 3.74 11.44 -4.48
CA THR A 119 2.78 11.75 -5.54
C THR A 119 2.04 10.48 -5.88
N LYS A 120 0.70 10.54 -5.97
CA LYS A 120 -0.16 9.40 -6.32
C LYS A 120 -0.95 9.74 -7.58
N PHE A 121 -0.81 8.94 -8.64
CA PHE A 121 -1.78 8.91 -9.74
C PHE A 121 -2.83 7.84 -9.43
N TYR A 122 -4.11 8.12 -9.66
CA TYR A 122 -5.18 7.16 -9.42
C TYR A 122 -6.17 7.08 -10.57
N PHE A 123 -6.87 5.94 -10.64
CA PHE A 123 -7.97 5.68 -11.56
C PHE A 123 -9.14 5.05 -10.80
N GLU A 124 -10.34 5.57 -11.05
CA GLU A 124 -11.62 5.16 -10.47
C GLU A 124 -12.54 4.76 -11.62
N PRO A 125 -12.66 3.46 -11.95
CA PRO A 125 -13.33 3.03 -13.17
C PRO A 125 -14.84 3.29 -13.18
N GLU A 126 -15.47 3.38 -12.02
CA GLU A 126 -16.93 3.43 -11.89
C GLU A 126 -17.48 4.77 -11.40
N PHE A 127 -16.61 5.66 -10.95
CA PHE A 127 -17.01 7.00 -10.52
C PHE A 127 -17.27 7.89 -11.74
N LYS A 128 -18.51 8.36 -11.89
CA LYS A 128 -18.93 9.30 -12.96
C LYS A 128 -18.43 8.89 -14.36
N ASP A 129 -18.70 7.63 -14.73
CA ASP A 129 -18.32 7.00 -16.00
C ASP A 129 -16.79 6.94 -16.24
N GLY A 130 -16.04 6.83 -15.15
CA GLY A 130 -14.58 6.77 -15.14
C GLY A 130 -13.97 8.12 -14.74
N ASN A 131 -13.06 8.07 -13.77
CA ASN A 131 -12.35 9.23 -13.25
C ASN A 131 -10.88 8.90 -12.97
N HIS A 132 -10.05 9.94 -12.88
CA HIS A 132 -8.65 9.85 -12.51
C HIS A 132 -8.20 11.18 -11.93
N GLY A 133 -7.06 11.16 -11.25
CA GLY A 133 -6.45 12.37 -10.75
C GLY A 133 -5.04 12.15 -10.25
N ILE A 134 -4.46 13.22 -9.75
CA ILE A 134 -3.14 13.21 -9.15
C ILE A 134 -3.18 13.90 -7.79
N GLU A 135 -2.51 13.30 -6.80
CA GLU A 135 -2.33 13.88 -5.47
C GLU A 135 -0.84 14.13 -5.22
N SER A 136 -0.53 15.26 -4.57
CA SER A 136 0.78 15.54 -3.99
C SER A 136 0.64 15.73 -2.49
N CYS A 137 1.39 14.93 -1.73
CA CYS A 137 1.22 14.80 -0.30
C CYS A 137 2.55 15.01 0.45
N VAL A 138 2.49 15.70 1.60
CA VAL A 138 3.64 15.98 2.47
C VAL A 138 3.31 15.55 3.90
N GLN A 139 4.21 14.79 4.52
CA GLN A 139 4.07 14.32 5.89
C GLN A 139 3.96 15.52 6.85
N LYS A 140 3.08 15.42 7.85
CA LYS A 140 2.88 16.42 8.90
C LYS A 140 4.12 16.57 9.78
#